data_AF-A0ABD2PLH0-F1
#
_entry.id   AF-A0ABD2PLH0-F1
#
_cell.length_a   1.000
_cell.length_b   1.000
_cell.length_c   1.000
_cell.angle_alpha   90.00
_cell.angle_beta   90.00
_cell.angle_gamma   90.00
#
_symmetry.space_group_name_H-M   'P 1'
#
loop_
_entity.id
_entity.type
_entity.pdbx_description
1 polymer ?
#
loop_
_entity_poly.entity_id
_entity_poly.type
_entity_poly.pdbx_seq_one_letter_code
_entity_poly.pdbx_strand_id
1 'polypeptide(L)'
;MTKSEAIFDSVNSSYYDKDPFVRDLQKKIYVQELNIRHNLTFGGKYAPFSIEPFPRERDRLASPFTDEDRKLRKQWLEDQKLSLREPVSNPSYTNNNIFRRIYSAPYDALTKAVTPLIGDGVAPYFRKVVPKVFGLYFGACILWYRVKYNHRVWYEGHRGMYAGLKSRPGYAPGHPWALPTNDFDYKRYDCGFSERECYKGDKFVTSSA
;
A
#
# COMPACT_ATOMS: atom_id res chain seq x y z
N MET A 1 -44.84 -13.35 -38.72
CA MET A 1 -45.13 -11.91 -38.85
C MET A 1 -46.03 -11.74 -40.05
N THR A 2 -47.31 -11.45 -39.83
CA THR A 2 -48.30 -11.29 -40.91
C THR A 2 -48.11 -9.93 -41.59
N LYS A 3 -48.48 -9.80 -42.87
CA LYS A 3 -48.28 -8.56 -43.65
C LYS A 3 -48.96 -7.35 -43.00
N SER A 4 -50.04 -7.57 -42.25
CA SER A 4 -50.76 -6.56 -41.46
C SER A 4 -49.98 -6.07 -40.23
N GLU A 5 -49.27 -6.94 -39.51
CA GLU A 5 -48.45 -6.56 -38.35
C GLU A 5 -47.24 -5.71 -38.77
N ALA A 6 -46.59 -6.08 -39.88
CA ALA A 6 -45.47 -5.31 -40.42
C ALA A 6 -45.89 -3.91 -40.88
N ILE A 7 -47.09 -3.78 -41.46
CA ILE A 7 -47.66 -2.47 -41.84
C ILE A 7 -47.98 -1.66 -40.58
N PHE A 8 -48.61 -2.26 -39.56
CA PHE A 8 -48.94 -1.61 -38.30
C PHE A 8 -47.69 -1.10 -37.55
N ASP A 9 -46.63 -1.92 -37.46
CA ASP A 9 -45.35 -1.53 -36.85
C ASP A 9 -44.63 -0.44 -37.66
N SER A 10 -44.69 -0.48 -39.00
CA SER A 10 -44.11 0.55 -39.87
C SER A 10 -44.86 1.90 -39.78
N VAL A 11 -46.19 1.86 -39.66
CA VAL A 11 -47.06 3.04 -39.54
C VAL A 11 -46.91 3.67 -38.16
N ASN A 12 -46.86 2.84 -37.09
CA ASN A 12 -46.60 3.33 -35.73
C ASN A 12 -45.20 3.94 -35.60
N SER A 13 -44.18 3.31 -36.18
CA SER A 13 -42.81 3.86 -36.21
C SER A 13 -42.78 5.25 -36.87
N SER A 14 -43.44 5.40 -38.03
CA SER A 14 -43.61 6.67 -38.76
C SER A 14 -44.39 7.74 -38.00
N TYR A 15 -45.39 7.34 -37.19
CA TYR A 15 -46.21 8.26 -36.40
C TYR A 15 -45.45 8.80 -35.18
N TYR A 16 -44.72 7.94 -34.47
CA TYR A 16 -43.92 8.31 -33.30
C TYR A 16 -42.65 9.12 -33.64
N ASP A 17 -42.15 9.03 -34.87
CA ASP A 17 -40.99 9.81 -35.34
C ASP A 17 -41.31 11.30 -35.62
N LYS A 18 -42.59 11.64 -35.86
CA LYS A 18 -43.03 12.99 -36.22
C LYS A 18 -43.23 13.89 -35.01
N ASP A 19 -43.60 13.32 -33.87
CA ASP A 19 -43.84 14.06 -32.63
C ASP A 19 -42.53 14.24 -31.84
N PRO A 20 -42.00 15.47 -31.69
CA PRO A 20 -40.72 15.70 -31.02
C PRO A 20 -40.70 15.19 -29.57
N PHE A 21 -41.85 15.22 -28.90
CA PHE A 21 -42.04 14.76 -27.52
C PHE A 21 -41.87 13.25 -27.39
N VAL A 22 -42.51 12.46 -28.26
CA VAL A 22 -42.44 11.00 -28.17
C VAL A 22 -41.03 10.50 -28.48
N ARG A 23 -40.37 11.12 -29.47
CA ARG A 23 -38.97 10.83 -29.79
C ARG A 23 -38.02 11.12 -28.62
N ASP A 24 -38.23 12.22 -27.90
CA ASP A 24 -37.44 12.54 -26.70
C ASP A 24 -37.69 11.54 -25.56
N LEU A 25 -38.95 11.13 -25.37
CA LEU A 25 -39.33 10.13 -24.39
C LEU A 25 -38.71 8.75 -24.70
N GLN A 26 -38.71 8.32 -25.96
CA GLN A 26 -38.04 7.09 -26.40
C GLN A 26 -36.52 7.16 -26.16
N LYS A 27 -35.88 8.30 -26.48
CA LYS A 27 -34.46 8.51 -26.19
C LYS A 27 -34.16 8.40 -24.69
N LYS A 28 -35.01 8.99 -23.84
CA LYS A 28 -34.89 8.91 -22.38
C LYS A 28 -35.01 7.47 -21.87
N ILE A 29 -36.01 6.72 -22.35
CA ILE A 29 -36.20 5.30 -21.99
C ILE A 29 -34.99 4.49 -22.44
N TYR A 30 -34.52 4.67 -23.67
CA TYR A 30 -33.36 3.96 -24.21
C TYR A 30 -32.09 4.22 -23.40
N VAL A 31 -31.82 5.49 -23.04
CA VAL A 31 -30.69 5.85 -22.18
C VAL A 31 -30.84 5.23 -20.78
N GLN A 32 -32.04 5.21 -20.22
CA GLN A 32 -32.30 4.55 -18.94
C GLN A 32 -32.03 3.04 -19.01
N GLU A 33 -32.48 2.36 -20.06
CA GLU A 33 -32.23 0.93 -20.28
C GLU A 33 -30.73 0.64 -20.45
N LEU A 34 -30.01 1.48 -21.21
CA LEU A 34 -28.56 1.37 -21.34
C LEU A 34 -27.86 1.53 -19.99
N ASN A 35 -28.26 2.51 -19.19
CA ASN A 35 -27.71 2.74 -17.85
C ASN A 35 -28.00 1.57 -16.92
N ILE A 36 -29.24 1.06 -16.91
CA ILE A 36 -29.64 -0.12 -16.13
C ILE A 36 -28.79 -1.32 -16.55
N ARG A 37 -28.67 -1.57 -17.86
CA ARG A 37 -27.88 -2.69 -18.40
C ARG A 37 -26.40 -2.56 -18.04
N HIS A 38 -25.82 -1.37 -18.18
CA HIS A 38 -24.43 -1.12 -17.81
C HIS A 38 -24.18 -1.39 -16.33
N ASN A 39 -25.08 -0.92 -15.45
CA ASN A 39 -25.00 -1.15 -14.02
C ASN A 39 -25.19 -2.62 -13.64
N LEU A 40 -26.05 -3.34 -14.36
CA LEU A 40 -26.26 -4.77 -14.13
C LEU A 40 -25.04 -5.59 -14.57
N THR A 41 -24.44 -5.29 -15.73
CA THR A 41 -23.33 -6.10 -16.27
C THR A 41 -21.94 -5.66 -15.83
N PHE A 42 -21.80 -4.47 -15.22
CA PHE A 42 -20.52 -3.87 -14.85
C PHE A 42 -19.50 -3.86 -16.02
N GLY A 43 -19.98 -3.62 -17.24
CA GLY A 43 -19.16 -3.60 -18.46
C GLY A 43 -18.89 -4.98 -19.09
N GLY A 44 -19.40 -6.07 -18.52
CA GLY A 44 -19.37 -7.40 -19.13
C GLY A 44 -20.44 -7.65 -20.19
N LYS A 45 -20.29 -8.74 -20.95
CA LYS A 45 -21.31 -9.20 -21.92
C LYS A 45 -22.55 -9.75 -21.23
N TYR A 46 -22.37 -10.39 -20.08
CA TYR A 46 -23.42 -11.02 -19.27
C TYR A 46 -23.48 -10.36 -17.90
N ALA A 47 -24.66 -10.36 -17.29
CA ALA A 47 -24.80 -9.95 -15.90
C ALA A 47 -24.02 -10.93 -14.99
N PRO A 48 -23.38 -10.46 -13.92
CA PRO A 48 -22.80 -11.35 -12.94
C PRO A 48 -23.93 -12.16 -12.31
N PHE A 49 -23.76 -13.48 -12.30
CA PHE A 49 -24.65 -14.38 -11.59
C PHE A 49 -23.88 -15.00 -10.42
N SER A 50 -24.59 -15.26 -9.32
CA SER A 50 -24.01 -15.98 -8.20
C SER A 50 -23.78 -17.43 -8.60
N ILE A 51 -22.57 -17.95 -8.41
CA ILE A 51 -22.27 -19.37 -8.59
C ILE A 51 -22.93 -20.19 -7.47
N GLU A 52 -23.10 -19.59 -6.28
CA GLU A 52 -23.81 -20.20 -5.16
C GLU A 52 -25.32 -20.20 -5.44
N PRO A 53 -25.97 -21.39 -5.50
CA PRO A 53 -27.42 -21.49 -5.61
C PRO A 53 -28.07 -21.07 -4.28
N PHE A 54 -29.03 -20.13 -4.34
CA PHE A 54 -29.81 -19.65 -3.18
C PHE A 54 -28.94 -19.19 -1.99
N PRO A 55 -28.11 -18.15 -2.17
CA PRO A 55 -27.20 -17.67 -1.13
C PRO A 55 -27.93 -17.06 0.07
N ARG A 56 -29.15 -16.54 -0.12
CA ARG A 56 -29.94 -15.91 0.94
C ARG A 56 -31.06 -16.84 1.38
N GLU A 57 -31.33 -16.87 2.68
CA GLU A 57 -32.43 -17.66 3.26
C GLU A 57 -33.80 -17.24 2.70
N ARG A 58 -33.97 -15.94 2.42
CA ARG A 58 -35.21 -15.41 1.83
C ARG A 58 -35.54 -16.05 0.48
N ASP A 59 -34.53 -16.45 -0.30
CA ASP A 59 -34.74 -17.01 -1.63
C ASP A 59 -35.36 -18.42 -1.52
N ARG A 60 -35.24 -19.08 -0.36
CA ARG A 60 -35.93 -20.35 -0.04
C ARG A 60 -37.39 -20.17 0.38
N LEU A 61 -37.75 -18.97 0.85
CA LEU A 61 -39.09 -18.65 1.35
C LEU A 61 -39.94 -17.93 0.29
N ALA A 62 -39.31 -17.12 -0.56
CA ALA A 62 -39.98 -16.29 -1.56
C ALA A 62 -40.45 -17.07 -2.80
N SER A 63 -39.84 -18.22 -3.09
CA SER A 63 -40.17 -19.10 -4.21
C SER A 63 -40.39 -20.52 -3.70
N PRO A 64 -41.29 -21.34 -4.30
CA PRO A 64 -41.41 -22.75 -3.94
C PRO A 64 -40.06 -23.44 -4.14
N PHE A 65 -39.42 -23.83 -3.04
CA PHE A 65 -38.10 -24.45 -3.05
C PHE A 65 -38.23 -25.90 -3.52
N THR A 66 -37.98 -26.11 -4.81
CA THR A 66 -38.20 -27.39 -5.48
C THR A 66 -37.18 -28.45 -5.03
N ASP A 67 -37.48 -29.72 -5.32
CA ASP A 67 -36.56 -30.82 -5.03
C ASP A 67 -35.25 -30.71 -5.85
N GLU A 68 -35.31 -30.08 -7.03
CA GLU A 68 -34.15 -29.82 -7.88
C GLU A 68 -33.23 -28.77 -7.24
N ASP A 69 -33.80 -27.68 -6.74
CA ASP A 69 -33.07 -26.62 -6.01
C ASP A 69 -32.36 -27.16 -4.76
N ARG A 70 -33.01 -28.09 -4.05
CA ARG A 70 -32.42 -28.80 -2.90
C ARG A 70 -31.21 -29.64 -3.30
N LYS A 71 -31.28 -30.35 -4.42
CA LYS A 71 -30.15 -31.15 -4.94
C LYS A 71 -28.99 -30.25 -5.34
N LEU A 72 -29.26 -29.13 -6.02
CA LEU A 72 -28.23 -28.16 -6.40
C LEU A 72 -27.53 -27.55 -5.18
N ARG A 73 -28.30 -27.16 -4.15
CA ARG A 73 -27.71 -26.64 -2.90
C ARG A 73 -26.87 -27.70 -2.19
N LYS A 74 -27.36 -28.95 -2.13
CA LYS A 74 -26.62 -30.07 -1.55
C LYS A 74 -25.30 -30.31 -2.29
N GLN A 75 -25.34 -30.34 -3.61
CA GLN A 75 -24.15 -30.49 -4.45
C GLN A 75 -23.14 -29.37 -4.18
N TRP A 76 -23.58 -28.11 -4.18
CA TRP A 76 -22.69 -26.99 -3.90
C TRP A 76 -22.02 -27.09 -2.52
N LEU A 77 -22.74 -27.52 -1.48
CA LEU A 77 -22.18 -27.73 -0.14
C LEU A 77 -21.17 -28.88 -0.09
N GLU A 78 -21.39 -29.94 -0.87
CA GLU A 78 -20.42 -31.03 -1.01
C GLU A 78 -19.17 -30.55 -1.76
N ASP A 79 -19.32 -29.72 -2.80
CA ASP A 79 -18.21 -29.16 -3.56
C ASP A 79 -17.34 -28.19 -2.73
N GLN A 80 -17.87 -27.63 -1.63
CA GLN A 80 -17.07 -26.84 -0.68
C GLN A 80 -16.15 -27.70 0.21
N LYS A 81 -16.32 -29.02 0.24
CA LYS A 81 -15.46 -29.90 1.03
C LYS A 81 -14.12 -30.08 0.31
N LEU A 82 -13.06 -29.58 0.92
CA LEU A 82 -11.70 -29.75 0.42
C LEU A 82 -11.30 -31.23 0.44
N SER A 83 -10.43 -31.60 -0.49
CA SER A 83 -9.85 -32.95 -0.51
C SER A 83 -8.92 -33.15 0.69
N LEU A 84 -8.74 -34.41 1.12
CA LEU A 84 -7.80 -34.76 2.21
C LEU A 84 -6.35 -34.31 1.94
N ARG A 85 -6.00 -34.09 0.67
CA ARG A 85 -4.68 -33.64 0.24
C ARG A 85 -4.49 -32.14 0.45
N GLU A 86 -5.55 -31.36 0.43
CA GLU A 86 -5.50 -29.91 0.58
C GLU A 86 -5.52 -29.54 2.07
N PRO A 87 -4.76 -28.52 2.50
CA PRO A 87 -4.05 -27.52 1.71
C PRO A 87 -2.63 -27.94 1.26
N VAL A 88 -2.34 -27.82 -0.04
CA VAL A 88 -0.98 -28.03 -0.58
C VAL A 88 -0.27 -26.69 -0.76
N SER A 89 0.79 -26.47 0.02
CA SER A 89 1.67 -25.30 -0.18
C SER A 89 2.50 -25.48 -1.46
N ASN A 90 2.12 -24.83 -2.55
CA ASN A 90 2.91 -24.82 -3.79
C ASN A 90 4.04 -23.76 -3.71
N PRO A 91 5.33 -24.17 -3.68
CA PRO A 91 6.45 -23.23 -3.58
C PRO A 91 6.59 -22.32 -4.81
N SER A 92 6.08 -22.73 -5.98
CA SER A 92 6.19 -21.98 -7.24
C SER A 92 5.31 -20.72 -7.30
N TYR A 93 4.29 -20.62 -6.44
CA TYR A 93 3.46 -19.41 -6.34
C TYR A 93 4.15 -18.28 -5.55
N THR A 94 5.16 -18.62 -4.73
CA THR A 94 5.88 -17.64 -3.89
C THR A 94 7.25 -17.34 -4.49
N ASN A 95 7.26 -16.79 -5.71
CA ASN A 95 8.50 -16.40 -6.40
C ASN A 95 9.12 -15.15 -5.77
N ASN A 96 9.80 -15.33 -4.63
CA ASN A 96 10.61 -14.29 -4.01
C ASN A 96 12.03 -14.27 -4.62
N ASN A 97 12.55 -13.07 -4.91
CA ASN A 97 13.93 -12.84 -5.32
C ASN A 97 14.94 -13.47 -4.35
N ILE A 98 16.12 -13.90 -4.84
CA ILE A 98 17.16 -14.56 -4.02
C ILE A 98 17.55 -13.73 -2.79
N PHE A 99 17.79 -12.42 -2.96
CA PHE A 99 18.11 -11.53 -1.83
C PHE A 99 16.99 -11.47 -0.79
N ARG A 100 15.74 -11.49 -1.24
CA ARG A 100 14.59 -11.49 -0.34
C ARG A 100 14.51 -12.80 0.44
N ARG A 101 14.88 -13.92 -0.17
CA ARG A 101 14.97 -15.23 0.52
C ARG A 101 16.06 -15.21 1.58
N ILE A 102 17.25 -14.72 1.25
CA ILE A 102 18.39 -14.65 2.19
C ILE A 102 18.06 -13.76 3.39
N TYR A 103 17.55 -12.54 3.16
CA TYR A 103 17.17 -11.64 4.25
C TYR A 103 15.99 -12.15 5.09
N SER A 104 15.04 -12.87 4.47
CA SER A 104 13.88 -13.41 5.20
C SER A 104 14.20 -14.69 5.97
N ALA A 105 15.18 -15.48 5.55
CA ALA A 105 15.54 -16.77 6.15
C ALA A 105 15.67 -16.76 7.69
N PRO A 106 16.38 -15.81 8.33
CA PRO A 106 16.48 -15.80 9.80
C PRO A 106 15.13 -15.54 10.47
N TYR A 107 14.33 -14.63 9.93
CA TYR A 107 13.01 -14.31 10.47
C TYR A 107 12.01 -15.45 10.24
N ASP A 108 12.17 -16.21 9.16
CA ASP A 108 11.37 -17.38 8.86
C ASP A 108 11.66 -18.51 9.85
N ALA A 109 12.93 -18.75 10.17
CA ALA A 109 13.34 -19.70 11.19
C ALA A 109 12.80 -19.30 12.57
N LEU A 110 12.92 -18.01 12.93
CA LEU A 110 12.40 -17.47 14.19
C LEU A 110 10.88 -17.62 14.25
N THR A 111 10.16 -17.25 13.19
CA THR A 111 8.71 -17.40 13.13
C THR A 111 8.33 -18.86 13.33
N LYS A 112 8.95 -19.81 12.61
CA LYS A 112 8.66 -21.24 12.74
C LYS A 112 8.89 -21.77 14.16
N ALA A 113 9.93 -21.31 14.84
CA ALA A 113 10.21 -21.70 16.22
C ALA A 113 9.16 -21.17 17.20
N VAL A 114 8.58 -19.99 16.91
CA VAL A 114 7.61 -19.30 17.76
C VAL A 114 6.15 -19.67 17.42
N THR A 115 5.86 -20.11 16.19
CA THR A 115 4.55 -20.58 15.74
C THR A 115 3.86 -21.54 16.71
N PRO A 116 4.50 -22.60 17.25
CA PRO A 116 3.82 -23.52 18.17
C PRO A 116 3.37 -22.85 19.48
N LEU A 117 3.95 -21.71 19.86
CA LEU A 117 3.59 -21.00 21.09
C LEU A 117 2.45 -19.98 20.88
N ILE A 118 2.47 -19.26 19.76
CA ILE A 118 1.50 -18.16 19.50
C ILE A 118 0.31 -18.63 18.63
N GLY A 119 0.46 -19.75 17.93
CA GLY A 119 -0.56 -20.32 17.05
C GLY A 119 -0.57 -19.73 15.63
N ASP A 120 -1.24 -20.45 14.72
CA ASP A 120 -1.22 -20.17 13.28
C ASP A 120 -1.93 -18.87 12.88
N GLY A 121 -2.89 -18.40 13.70
CA GLY A 121 -3.58 -17.13 13.45
C GLY A 121 -2.68 -15.90 13.59
N VAL A 122 -1.76 -15.92 14.56
CA VAL A 122 -0.91 -14.76 14.90
C VAL A 122 0.46 -14.81 14.22
N ALA A 123 0.97 -16.01 13.94
CA ALA A 123 2.22 -16.25 13.23
C ALA A 123 2.44 -15.38 11.96
N PRO A 124 1.44 -15.19 11.06
CA PRO A 124 1.65 -14.35 9.87
C PRO A 124 1.81 -12.86 10.20
N TYR A 125 1.20 -12.36 11.27
CA TYR A 125 1.38 -10.98 11.73
C TYR A 125 2.75 -10.80 12.36
N PHE A 126 3.16 -11.75 13.20
CA PHE A 126 4.48 -11.76 13.83
C PHE A 126 5.60 -11.69 12.77
N ARG A 127 5.54 -12.55 11.75
CA ARG A 127 6.48 -12.56 10.62
C ARG A 127 6.57 -11.22 9.89
N LYS A 128 5.47 -10.46 9.82
CA LYS A 128 5.41 -9.17 9.10
C LYS A 128 5.92 -8.00 9.95
N VAL A 129 5.71 -8.04 11.27
CA VAL A 129 6.00 -6.93 12.18
C VAL A 129 7.44 -6.99 12.67
N VAL A 130 7.91 -8.17 13.08
CA VAL A 130 9.22 -8.36 13.72
C VAL A 130 10.38 -7.81 12.86
N PRO A 131 10.53 -8.17 11.57
CA PRO A 131 11.66 -7.68 10.77
C PRO A 131 11.67 -6.15 10.62
N LYS A 132 10.49 -5.51 10.60
CA LYS A 132 10.37 -4.06 10.48
C LYS A 132 10.80 -3.35 11.76
N VAL A 133 10.32 -3.84 12.91
CA VAL A 133 10.66 -3.25 14.22
C VAL A 133 12.15 -3.42 14.51
N PHE A 134 12.69 -4.64 14.35
CA PHE A 134 14.11 -4.89 14.56
C PHE A 134 14.98 -4.17 13.52
N GLY A 135 14.61 -4.20 12.24
CA GLY A 135 15.33 -3.48 11.20
C GLY A 135 15.38 -1.97 11.43
N LEU A 136 14.26 -1.37 11.84
CA LEU A 136 14.19 0.05 12.19
C LEU A 136 15.06 0.36 13.42
N TYR A 137 14.95 -0.45 14.48
CA TYR A 137 15.72 -0.27 15.70
C TYR A 137 17.23 -0.37 15.47
N PHE A 138 17.69 -1.46 14.83
CA PHE A 138 19.11 -1.64 14.51
C PHE A 138 19.61 -0.56 13.55
N GLY A 139 18.82 -0.19 12.54
CA GLY A 139 19.14 0.91 11.65
C GLY A 139 19.32 2.23 12.40
N ALA A 140 18.42 2.56 13.32
CA ALA A 140 18.51 3.75 14.16
C ALA A 140 19.74 3.72 15.07
N CYS A 141 20.03 2.59 15.71
CA CYS A 141 21.21 2.42 16.56
C CYS A 141 22.52 2.58 15.77
N ILE A 142 22.62 1.99 14.58
CA ILE A 142 23.79 2.12 13.70
C ILE A 142 23.96 3.57 13.25
N LEU A 143 22.88 4.21 12.79
CA LEU A 143 22.91 5.61 12.38
C LEU A 143 23.30 6.51 13.55
N TRP A 144 22.73 6.31 14.73
CA TRP A 144 23.07 7.06 15.93
C TRP A 144 24.53 6.90 16.33
N TYR A 145 25.04 5.66 16.35
CA TYR A 145 26.44 5.38 16.62
C TYR A 145 27.35 6.07 15.60
N ARG A 146 27.00 6.02 14.31
CA ARG A 146 27.73 6.69 13.23
C ARG A 146 27.77 8.19 13.46
N VAL A 147 26.63 8.82 13.71
CA VAL A 147 26.51 10.27 13.95
C VAL A 147 27.25 10.70 15.22
N LYS A 148 27.17 9.92 16.31
CA LYS A 148 27.75 10.27 17.61
C LYS A 148 29.28 10.18 17.63
N TYR A 149 29.85 9.11 17.05
CA TYR A 149 31.28 8.84 17.17
C TYR A 149 32.08 9.14 15.90
N ASN A 150 31.45 9.21 14.72
CA ASN A 150 32.12 9.55 13.47
C ASN A 150 31.69 10.94 12.99
N HIS A 151 31.90 11.92 13.86
CA HIS A 151 31.68 13.32 13.52
C HIS A 151 32.71 13.76 12.48
N ARG A 152 32.30 14.63 11.56
CA ARG A 152 33.18 15.13 10.51
C ARG A 152 34.25 16.06 11.10
N VAL A 153 35.51 15.64 10.98
CA VAL A 153 36.70 16.42 11.33
C VAL A 153 37.43 16.92 10.07
N TRP A 154 38.11 18.05 10.18
CA TRP A 154 38.76 18.73 9.04
C TRP A 154 39.77 17.86 8.27
N TYR A 155 40.52 16.97 8.94
CA TYR A 155 41.57 16.15 8.31
C TYR A 155 41.05 14.87 7.65
N GLU A 156 39.83 14.43 7.97
CA GLU A 156 39.20 13.26 7.36
C GLU A 156 38.35 13.63 6.13
N GLY A 157 38.29 14.92 5.79
CA GLY A 157 37.59 15.44 4.63
C GLY A 157 36.08 15.20 4.69
N HIS A 158 35.54 14.45 3.72
CA HIS A 158 34.10 14.16 3.59
C HIS A 158 33.67 12.80 4.13
N ARG A 159 34.56 12.08 4.84
CA ARG A 159 34.30 10.70 5.29
C ARG A 159 33.42 10.60 6.53
N GLY A 160 33.32 11.67 7.33
CA GLY A 160 32.47 11.73 8.53
C GLY A 160 31.07 12.28 8.26
N MET A 161 30.10 11.91 9.12
CA MET A 161 28.75 12.47 9.06
C MET A 161 28.70 13.81 9.78
N TYR A 162 28.02 14.78 9.17
CA TYR A 162 27.82 16.07 9.80
C TYR A 162 26.57 16.03 10.69
N ALA A 163 26.77 15.86 12.00
CA ALA A 163 25.70 15.86 12.99
C ALA A 163 25.16 17.28 13.31
N GLY A 164 25.83 18.32 12.81
CA GLY A 164 25.63 19.71 13.22
C GLY A 164 24.70 20.54 12.34
N LEU A 165 23.49 20.07 12.02
CA LEU A 165 22.47 20.97 11.44
C LEU A 165 21.78 21.79 12.53
N LYS A 166 22.55 22.54 13.32
CA LYS A 166 21.97 23.65 14.08
C LYS A 166 21.87 24.82 13.11
N SER A 167 20.70 24.97 12.47
CA SER A 167 20.32 26.28 11.95
C SER A 167 20.50 27.31 13.07
N ARG A 168 20.85 28.55 12.73
CA ARG A 168 20.94 29.62 13.74
C ARG A 168 19.63 29.58 14.53
N PRO A 169 19.66 29.40 15.87
CA PRO A 169 18.44 29.47 16.65
C PRO A 169 17.82 30.85 16.43
N GLY A 170 16.54 30.88 16.06
CA GLY A 170 15.81 32.14 15.91
C GLY A 170 15.65 32.77 17.29
N TYR A 171 16.23 33.95 17.48
CA TYR A 171 16.08 34.70 18.72
C TYR A 171 15.03 35.80 18.53
N ALA A 172 14.12 35.92 19.49
CA ALA A 172 13.24 37.07 19.59
C ALA A 172 14.05 38.32 20.01
N PRO A 173 13.62 39.54 19.60
CA PRO A 173 14.27 40.77 20.05
C PRO A 173 14.25 40.86 21.58
N GLY A 174 15.40 41.16 22.19
CA GLY A 174 15.56 41.27 23.65
C GLY A 174 15.90 39.96 24.38
N HIS A 175 16.04 38.84 23.67
CA HIS A 175 16.42 37.57 24.29
C HIS A 175 17.87 37.62 24.83
N PRO A 176 18.14 37.24 26.10
CA PRO A 176 19.45 37.42 26.75
C PRO A 176 20.62 36.72 26.04
N TRP A 177 20.34 35.64 25.32
CA TRP A 177 21.35 34.85 24.60
C TRP A 177 21.41 35.18 23.09
N ALA A 178 20.75 36.26 22.65
CA ALA A 178 20.90 36.78 21.30
C ALA A 178 22.30 37.42 21.15
N LEU A 179 23.32 36.57 20.95
CA LEU A 179 24.67 37.03 20.71
C LEU A 179 24.76 37.72 19.33
N PRO A 180 25.48 38.86 19.22
CA PRO A 180 25.66 39.56 17.94
C PRO A 180 26.65 38.88 16.98
N THR A 181 27.24 37.74 17.36
CA THR A 181 28.43 37.20 16.67
C THR A 181 28.14 36.09 15.66
N ASN A 182 28.88 36.13 14.54
CA ASN A 182 28.92 35.12 13.48
C ASN A 182 29.74 33.87 13.85
N ASP A 183 30.12 33.70 15.12
CA ASP A 183 30.92 32.57 15.62
C ASP A 183 30.32 31.20 15.28
N PHE A 184 28.99 31.13 15.18
CA PHE A 184 28.28 29.92 14.79
C PHE A 184 28.63 29.45 13.38
N ASP A 185 28.80 30.37 12.43
CA ASP A 185 29.09 30.02 11.03
C ASP A 185 30.55 29.63 10.85
N TYR A 186 31.49 30.30 11.51
CA TYR A 186 32.92 29.97 11.42
C TYR A 186 33.21 28.56 11.97
N LYS A 187 32.78 28.27 13.20
CA LYS A 187 33.00 26.95 13.85
C LYS A 187 32.35 25.80 13.07
N ARG A 188 31.27 26.10 12.31
CA ARG A 188 30.57 25.13 11.46
C ARG A 188 31.46 24.60 10.34
N TYR A 189 32.11 25.49 9.59
CA TYR A 189 32.97 25.12 8.46
C TYR A 189 34.36 24.68 8.91
N ASP A 190 34.80 25.16 10.07
CA ASP A 190 36.11 24.88 10.64
C ASP A 190 36.29 23.40 11.05
N CYS A 191 35.21 22.66 11.35
CA CYS A 191 35.26 21.21 11.65
C CYS A 191 36.35 20.82 12.68
N GLY A 192 36.53 21.65 13.71
CA GLY A 192 37.52 21.46 14.79
C GLY A 192 38.97 21.83 14.41
N PHE A 193 39.21 22.50 13.28
CA PHE A 193 40.53 22.96 12.84
C PHE A 193 41.12 24.02 13.81
N SER A 194 40.33 24.96 14.32
CA SER A 194 40.77 25.98 15.28
C SER A 194 40.98 25.46 16.72
N GLU A 195 40.40 24.30 17.06
CA GLU A 195 40.48 23.73 18.42
C GLU A 195 41.85 23.09 18.72
N ARG A 196 42.65 22.79 17.69
CA ARG A 196 43.93 22.09 17.82
C ARG A 196 44.94 22.83 18.72
N GLU A 197 45.68 22.06 19.51
CA GLU A 197 46.72 22.58 20.41
C GLU A 197 48.11 22.59 19.77
N CYS A 198 48.32 21.79 18.71
CA CYS A 198 49.61 21.66 18.02
C CYS A 198 50.10 22.97 17.38
N TYR A 199 49.18 23.91 17.09
CA TYR A 199 49.48 25.22 16.55
C TYR A 199 49.14 26.38 17.53
N LYS A 200 49.30 26.19 18.84
CA LYS A 200 49.04 27.25 19.86
C LYS A 200 50.23 27.67 20.73
N GLY A 201 51.43 27.10 20.53
CA GLY A 201 52.62 27.49 21.30
C GLY A 201 53.31 28.78 20.82
N ASP A 202 54.18 29.38 21.66
CA ASP A 202 54.93 30.64 21.42
C ASP A 202 55.83 30.67 20.16
N LYS A 203 55.86 29.59 19.39
CA LYS A 203 56.69 29.44 18.19
C LYS A 203 55.84 29.47 16.91
N PHE A 204 54.96 30.46 16.77
CA PHE A 204 54.56 30.89 15.43
C PHE A 204 55.57 31.90 14.93
N VAL A 205 56.58 31.39 14.23
CA VAL A 205 57.25 32.22 13.22
C VAL A 205 56.22 32.37 12.10
N THR A 206 55.36 33.38 12.20
CA THR A 206 54.62 33.85 11.02
C THR A 206 55.67 34.40 10.07
N SER A 207 56.08 33.58 9.10
CA SER A 207 56.87 34.05 7.96
C SER A 207 55.97 34.88 7.05
N SER A 208 55.82 36.16 7.38
CA SER A 208 55.33 37.24 6.51
C SER A 208 55.69 38.55 7.21
N ALA A 209 56.68 39.30 6.73
CA ALA A 209 56.57 40.27 5.63
C ALA A 209 55.73 41.48 6.04
#